data_AF-A0A7S2HB34-F1
#
_entry.id   AF-A0A7S2HB34-F1
#
_cell.length_a   1.000
_cell.length_b   1.000
_cell.length_c   1.000
_cell.angle_alpha   90.00
_cell.angle_beta   90.00
_cell.angle_gamma   90.00
#
_symmetry.space_group_name_H-M   'P 1'
#
loop_
_entity.id
_entity.type
_entity.pdbx_description
1 polymer ?
#
loop_
_entity_poly.entity_id
_entity_poly.type
_entity_poly.pdbx_seq_one_letter_code
_entity_poly.pdbx_strand_id
1 'polypeptide(L)'
;VQVAAARGGSAVLGYSPLMSGALLGDPRVLWIARRRGWTPAQVLLSWAAASGVTPVPRSRNATHIRDNLQASRLVLSGGDLRRLATLECFRGRGNASLAASAAVAAPAPDAPRAALEASARGTACDARLVFNLGMGRTGTTTMCHALEQLGYRSVHGFTHPDVRDFEAFLLDPRGVPSYNQFANLTEVGDAFCDVPFFGLACQLRERYPEARFVHVARDFDSHFRSLQYQHCRWDRVDHCNSLAQRRLRVWLFGDHFEFFCDAQAELCDGWRPRPLAAWDRLRNLAREHVAAHTAEVARCVPAHSLLRLRTEALSRSGPRLAAFLGCHAQGGGLRLPHLNARREA
;
A
#
# COMPACT_ATOMS: atom_id res chain seq x y z
N VAL A 1 10.66 23.67 18.96
CA VAL A 1 10.24 23.72 20.38
C VAL A 1 11.33 24.45 21.17
N GLN A 2 11.00 25.51 21.91
CA GLN A 2 11.90 25.97 22.98
C GLN A 2 11.65 25.08 24.18
N VAL A 3 12.64 24.26 24.53
CA VAL A 3 12.57 23.33 25.66
C VAL A 3 13.12 24.07 26.88
N ALA A 4 12.27 24.34 27.87
CA ALA A 4 12.76 24.77 29.18
C ALA A 4 13.34 23.53 29.88
N ALA A 5 14.67 23.50 30.07
CA ALA A 5 15.34 22.38 30.69
C ALA A 5 14.94 22.26 32.17
N ALA A 6 14.43 21.10 32.57
CA ALA A 6 14.18 20.75 33.96
C ALA A 6 15.36 19.95 34.53
N ARG A 7 15.82 20.31 35.74
CA ARG A 7 16.69 19.47 36.58
C ARG A 7 15.82 18.79 37.65
N GLY A 8 15.96 17.47 37.80
CA GLY A 8 15.33 16.69 38.86
C GLY A 8 13.84 16.37 38.64
N GLY A 9 13.54 15.18 38.12
CA GLY A 9 12.20 14.54 38.14
C GLY A 9 11.03 15.29 37.49
N SER A 10 11.24 16.47 36.89
CA SER A 10 10.15 17.34 36.43
C SER A 10 9.86 17.16 34.93
N ALA A 11 8.58 17.22 34.55
CA ALA A 11 8.12 17.00 33.18
C ALA A 11 8.63 18.08 32.21
N VAL A 12 8.98 17.67 30.98
CA VAL A 12 9.42 18.59 29.92
C VAL A 12 8.21 19.24 29.26
N LEU A 13 8.10 20.57 29.35
CA LEU A 13 7.02 21.33 28.73
C LEU A 13 7.41 21.80 27.32
N GLY A 14 6.57 21.49 26.33
CA GLY A 14 6.71 21.96 24.96
C GLY A 14 5.81 23.18 24.69
N TYR A 15 6.39 24.37 24.69
CA TYR A 15 5.67 25.60 24.33
C TYR A 15 5.60 25.76 22.80
N SER A 16 4.40 26.06 22.30
CA SER A 16 4.12 26.14 20.85
C SER A 16 4.61 24.89 20.08
N PRO A 17 4.11 23.68 20.44
CA PRO A 17 4.65 22.41 19.95
C PRO A 17 4.54 22.23 18.42
N LEU A 18 3.63 22.95 17.77
CA LEU A 18 3.46 22.93 16.31
C LEU A 18 4.31 24.00 15.58
N MET A 19 5.02 24.87 16.31
CA MET A 19 5.90 25.94 15.79
C MET A 19 5.28 26.72 14.59
N SER A 20 6.03 26.90 13.50
CA SER A 20 5.63 27.55 12.25
C SER A 20 4.68 26.70 11.38
N GLY A 21 4.23 25.54 11.87
CA GLY A 21 3.39 24.62 11.10
C GLY A 21 4.14 23.79 10.05
N ALA A 22 5.47 23.88 9.97
CA ALA A 22 6.26 23.20 8.94
C ALA A 22 6.01 21.69 8.86
N LEU A 23 5.79 21.03 10.00
CA LEU A 23 5.51 19.59 10.05
C LEU A 23 4.05 19.22 9.76
N LEU A 24 3.11 20.18 9.73
CA LEU A 24 1.71 19.90 9.42
C LEU A 24 1.54 19.38 7.98
N GLY A 25 2.46 19.78 7.08
CA GLY A 25 2.52 19.31 5.70
C GLY A 25 3.47 18.13 5.48
N ASP A 26 4.13 17.60 6.52
CA ASP A 26 5.06 16.49 6.35
C ASP A 26 4.30 15.22 5.90
N PRO A 27 4.73 14.55 4.82
CA PRO A 27 4.03 13.38 4.29
C PRO A 27 3.80 12.27 5.32
N ARG A 28 4.72 12.08 6.28
CA ARG A 28 4.60 11.08 7.35
C ARG A 28 3.45 11.44 8.30
N VAL A 29 3.34 12.72 8.65
CA VAL A 29 2.29 13.24 9.53
C VAL A 29 0.93 13.18 8.81
N LEU A 30 0.89 13.60 7.54
CA LEU A 30 -0.31 13.54 6.70
C LEU A 30 -0.80 12.11 6.52
N TRP A 31 0.10 11.15 6.35
CA TRP A 31 -0.25 9.73 6.21
C TRP A 31 -0.94 9.19 7.47
N ILE A 32 -0.37 9.42 8.65
CA ILE A 32 -0.95 8.96 9.92
C ILE A 32 -2.31 9.63 10.16
N ALA A 33 -2.40 10.93 9.89
CA ALA A 33 -3.62 11.73 10.01
C ALA A 33 -4.74 11.14 9.15
N ARG A 34 -4.49 10.96 7.85
CA ARG A 34 -5.48 10.44 6.88
C ARG A 34 -5.92 9.02 7.21
N ARG A 35 -4.98 8.12 7.51
CA ARG A 35 -5.28 6.70 7.78
C ARG A 35 -6.30 6.51 8.91
N ARG A 36 -6.32 7.42 9.88
CA ARG A 36 -7.07 7.25 11.13
C ARG A 36 -8.16 8.31 11.35
N GLY A 37 -8.38 9.21 10.39
CA GLY A 37 -9.36 10.29 10.51
C GLY A 37 -8.99 11.37 11.53
N TRP A 38 -7.69 11.60 11.76
CA TRP A 38 -7.18 12.65 12.65
C TRP A 38 -6.60 13.81 11.82
N THR A 39 -6.44 14.97 12.44
CA THR A 39 -5.75 16.10 11.82
C THR A 39 -4.23 15.96 12.01
N PRO A 40 -3.40 16.56 11.12
CA PRO A 40 -1.95 16.57 11.27
C PRO A 40 -1.49 17.20 12.60
N ALA A 41 -2.22 18.21 13.07
CA ALA A 41 -1.98 18.84 14.37
C ALA A 41 -2.19 17.85 15.51
N GLN A 42 -3.26 17.05 15.47
CA GLN A 42 -3.52 16.01 16.47
C GLN A 42 -2.39 14.98 16.51
N VAL A 43 -1.95 14.49 15.35
CA VAL A 43 -0.83 13.53 15.26
C VAL A 43 0.44 14.08 15.91
N LEU A 44 0.81 15.32 15.61
CA LEU A 44 2.02 15.94 16.16
C LEU A 44 1.93 16.19 17.67
N LEU A 45 0.76 16.57 18.18
CA LEU A 45 0.54 16.76 19.61
C LEU A 45 0.61 15.43 20.37
N SER A 46 -0.03 14.37 19.86
CA SER A 46 0.05 13.03 20.45
C SER A 46 1.47 12.49 20.39
N TRP A 47 2.23 12.79 19.32
CA TRP A 47 3.62 12.40 19.20
C TRP A 47 4.53 13.10 20.21
N ALA A 48 4.35 14.40 20.42
CA ALA A 48 5.08 15.14 21.45
C ALA A 48 4.83 14.52 22.83
N ALA A 49 3.56 14.25 23.18
CA ALA A 49 3.19 13.61 24.44
C ALA A 49 3.83 12.22 24.60
N ALA A 50 3.76 11.39 23.56
CA ALA A 50 4.38 10.06 23.55
C ALA A 50 5.91 10.10 23.62
N SER A 51 6.52 11.22 23.23
CA SER A 51 7.97 11.46 23.31
C SER A 51 8.41 12.07 24.66
N GLY A 52 7.53 12.09 25.66
CA GLY A 52 7.82 12.62 27.00
C GLY A 52 7.75 14.15 27.09
N VAL A 53 7.23 14.83 26.08
CA VAL A 53 7.03 16.29 26.07
C VAL A 53 5.57 16.59 26.28
N THR A 54 5.21 17.29 27.36
CA THR A 54 3.84 17.76 27.59
C THR A 54 3.56 18.92 26.63
N PRO A 55 2.73 18.74 25.59
CA PRO A 55 2.49 19.79 24.61
C PRO A 55 1.51 20.82 25.18
N VAL A 56 1.85 22.11 25.09
CA VAL A 56 0.95 23.21 25.46
C VAL A 56 0.60 24.00 24.20
N PRO A 57 -0.36 23.54 23.39
CA PRO A 57 -0.75 24.23 22.17
C PRO A 57 -1.60 25.46 22.49
N ARG A 58 -1.22 26.62 21.94
CA ARG A 58 -2.02 27.84 22.02
C ARG A 58 -2.86 27.99 20.76
N SER A 59 -4.15 28.28 20.93
CA SER A 59 -5.04 28.67 19.83
C SER A 59 -6.10 29.65 20.34
N ARG A 60 -6.51 30.60 19.49
CA ARG A 60 -7.71 31.44 19.67
C ARG A 60 -8.89 30.97 18.81
N ASN A 61 -8.69 29.95 17.97
CA ASN A 61 -9.70 29.38 17.09
C ASN A 61 -10.38 28.18 17.77
N ALA A 62 -11.71 28.22 17.90
CA ALA A 62 -12.52 27.20 18.59
C ALA A 62 -12.40 25.79 17.98
N THR A 63 -12.23 25.65 16.67
CA THR A 63 -12.01 24.35 16.02
C THR A 63 -10.66 23.79 16.38
N HIS A 64 -9.59 24.58 16.29
CA HIS A 64 -8.26 24.12 16.70
C HIS A 64 -8.17 23.82 18.20
N ILE A 65 -8.90 24.55 19.05
CA ILE A 65 -8.98 24.23 20.49
C ILE A 65 -9.60 22.84 20.69
N ARG A 66 -10.68 22.52 19.99
CA ARG A 66 -11.29 21.18 20.02
C ARG A 66 -10.33 20.11 19.51
N ASP A 67 -9.65 20.36 18.39
CA ASP A 67 -8.70 19.41 17.82
C ASP A 67 -7.53 19.14 18.78
N ASN A 68 -6.97 20.20 19.39
CA ASN A 68 -5.90 20.09 20.38
C ASN A 68 -6.29 19.24 21.58
N LEU A 69 -7.52 19.42 22.09
CA LEU A 69 -8.04 18.62 23.21
C LEU A 69 -8.23 17.15 22.81
N GLN A 70 -8.74 16.91 21.61
CA GLN A 70 -8.94 15.57 21.07
C GLN A 70 -7.64 14.80 20.83
N ALA A 71 -6.51 15.49 20.58
CA ALA A 71 -5.20 14.85 20.39
C ALA A 71 -4.79 13.94 21.56
N SER A 72 -5.23 14.25 22.79
CA SER A 72 -5.01 13.39 23.97
C SER A 72 -5.61 11.98 23.84
N ARG A 73 -6.62 11.80 22.98
CA ARG A 73 -7.30 10.53 22.75
C ARG A 73 -6.63 9.66 21.68
N LEU A 74 -5.74 10.23 20.88
CA LEU A 74 -5.03 9.51 19.83
C LEU A 74 -3.85 8.73 20.42
N VAL A 75 -3.95 7.41 20.36
CA VAL A 75 -2.86 6.49 20.70
C VAL A 75 -2.09 6.12 19.44
N LEU A 76 -0.85 6.59 19.33
CA LEU A 76 0.06 6.26 18.24
C LEU A 76 0.58 4.83 18.42
N SER A 77 0.53 4.03 17.36
CA SER A 77 1.10 2.67 17.40
C SER A 77 2.63 2.74 17.41
N GLY A 78 3.29 1.65 17.80
CA GLY A 78 4.76 1.56 17.72
C GLY A 78 5.31 1.84 16.30
N GLY A 79 4.55 1.47 15.26
CA GLY A 79 4.90 1.80 13.87
C GLY A 79 4.75 3.30 13.56
N ASP A 80 3.71 3.96 14.09
CA ASP A 80 3.54 5.41 13.91
C ASP A 80 4.67 6.18 14.62
N LEU A 81 5.01 5.77 15.85
CA LEU A 81 6.10 6.36 16.62
C LEU A 81 7.45 6.19 15.92
N ARG A 82 7.75 5.01 15.36
CA ARG A 82 8.96 4.80 14.55
C ARG A 82 9.00 5.69 13.31
N ARG A 83 7.87 5.85 12.62
CA ARG A 83 7.77 6.74 11.44
C ARG A 83 8.08 8.19 11.83
N LEU A 84 7.48 8.66 12.94
CA LEU A 84 7.64 10.03 13.42
C LEU A 84 9.02 10.29 14.06
N ALA A 85 9.69 9.28 14.61
CA ALA A 85 11.04 9.41 15.19
C ALA A 85 12.11 9.92 14.19
N THR A 86 11.84 9.79 12.89
CA THR A 86 12.72 10.30 11.80
C THR A 86 12.49 11.77 11.46
N LEU A 87 11.52 12.44 12.10
CA LEU A 87 11.29 13.89 11.93
C LEU A 87 12.43 14.66 12.62
N GLU A 88 13.16 15.47 11.86
CA GLU A 88 14.12 16.42 12.42
C GLU A 88 13.39 17.58 13.10
N CYS A 89 12.99 17.42 14.37
CA CYS A 89 12.34 18.50 15.11
C CYS A 89 12.81 18.68 16.56
N PHE A 90 13.70 17.82 17.06
CA PHE A 90 14.13 17.87 18.46
C PHE A 90 15.58 18.27 18.70
N ARG A 91 16.35 18.64 17.66
CA ARG A 91 17.71 19.19 17.82
C ARG A 91 17.68 20.68 18.18
N GLY A 92 17.15 20.99 19.36
CA GLY A 92 17.45 22.25 20.04
C GLY A 92 18.82 22.15 20.70
N ARG A 93 19.69 23.15 20.49
CA ARG A 93 21.00 23.26 21.16
C ARG A 93 20.81 23.27 22.69
N GLY A 94 21.26 22.22 23.37
CA GLY A 94 21.26 22.13 24.83
C GLY A 94 21.04 20.70 25.34
N ASN A 95 22.14 20.06 25.76
CA ASN A 95 22.24 18.81 26.51
C ASN A 95 21.99 17.51 25.75
N ALA A 96 23.08 16.99 25.20
CA ALA A 96 23.23 15.72 24.50
C ALA A 96 23.11 14.45 25.39
N SER A 97 22.20 14.38 26.38
CA SER A 97 22.12 13.20 27.27
C SER A 97 20.75 12.55 27.44
N LEU A 98 19.74 12.91 26.64
CA LEU A 98 18.46 12.16 26.60
C LEU A 98 18.22 11.45 25.26
N ALA A 99 19.15 11.57 24.31
CA ALA A 99 19.16 10.86 23.04
C ALA A 99 19.97 9.54 23.07
N ALA A 100 20.30 9.02 24.27
CA ALA A 100 21.20 7.87 24.44
C ALA A 100 20.47 6.52 24.68
N SER A 101 19.19 6.39 24.35
CA SER A 101 18.47 5.10 24.46
C SER A 101 17.59 4.74 23.25
N ALA A 102 17.53 5.59 22.21
CA ALA A 102 16.82 5.24 20.99
C ALA A 102 17.54 5.75 19.75
N ALA A 103 18.86 5.48 19.66
CA ALA A 103 19.45 5.26 18.36
C ALA A 103 18.89 3.92 17.86
N VAL A 104 17.68 3.95 17.29
CA VAL A 104 17.18 2.82 16.52
C VAL A 104 18.11 2.74 15.33
N ALA A 105 19.04 1.80 15.39
CA ALA A 105 19.83 1.37 14.26
C ALA A 105 18.92 1.28 13.04
N ALA A 106 19.40 1.75 11.88
CA ALA A 106 18.76 1.44 10.61
C ALA A 106 18.33 -0.03 10.65
N PRO A 107 17.05 -0.36 10.36
CA PRO A 107 16.58 -1.73 10.51
C PRO A 107 17.52 -2.63 9.71
N ALA A 108 18.08 -3.62 10.40
CA ALA A 108 18.94 -4.60 9.80
C ALA A 108 18.24 -5.19 8.55
N PRO A 109 18.99 -5.62 7.53
CA PRO A 109 18.45 -6.26 6.32
C PRO A 109 17.48 -7.44 6.61
N ASP A 110 17.47 -7.96 7.85
CA ASP A 110 16.63 -9.06 8.36
C ASP A 110 15.24 -8.66 8.91
N ALA A 111 14.88 -7.36 8.92
CA ALA A 111 13.60 -6.88 9.43
C ALA A 111 12.32 -7.56 8.87
N PRO A 112 12.28 -8.05 7.60
CA PRO A 112 11.11 -8.79 7.11
C PRO A 112 10.88 -10.11 7.87
N ARG A 113 11.95 -10.84 8.23
CA ARG A 113 11.84 -12.23 8.71
C ARG A 113 11.20 -12.33 10.09
N ALA A 114 11.63 -11.48 11.03
CA ALA A 114 11.06 -11.45 12.39
C ALA A 114 9.59 -10.98 12.40
N ALA A 115 9.20 -10.11 11.46
CA ALA A 115 7.82 -9.66 11.32
C ALA A 115 6.93 -10.73 10.64
N LEU A 116 7.49 -11.50 9.70
CA LEU A 116 6.84 -12.68 9.10
C LEU A 116 6.57 -13.78 10.13
N GLU A 117 7.54 -14.06 11.01
CA GLU A 117 7.39 -15.00 12.12
C GLU A 117 6.30 -14.56 13.12
N ALA A 118 6.08 -13.25 13.28
CA ALA A 118 4.99 -12.73 14.12
C ALA A 118 3.61 -12.77 13.43
N SER A 119 3.55 -12.57 12.10
CA SER A 119 2.33 -12.67 11.27
C SER A 119 1.85 -14.11 11.09
N ALA A 120 2.73 -15.09 11.31
CA ALA A 120 2.49 -16.53 11.19
C ALA A 120 1.41 -17.12 12.13
N ARG A 121 0.85 -16.34 13.06
CA ARG A 121 -0.08 -16.85 14.09
C ARG A 121 -1.53 -17.10 13.61
N GLY A 122 -1.88 -16.75 12.37
CA GLY A 122 -3.27 -16.81 11.88
C GLY A 122 -3.57 -17.80 10.75
N THR A 123 -2.58 -18.20 9.94
CA THR A 123 -2.80 -19.07 8.77
C THR A 123 -2.33 -20.51 9.01
N ALA A 124 -3.10 -21.47 8.50
CA ALA A 124 -2.78 -22.90 8.48
C ALA A 124 -1.86 -23.31 7.32
N CYS A 125 -1.23 -22.33 6.65
CA CYS A 125 -0.40 -22.49 5.47
C CYS A 125 1.08 -22.21 5.75
N ASP A 126 1.96 -22.91 5.04
CA ASP A 126 3.42 -22.73 5.13
C ASP A 126 3.86 -21.35 4.62
N ALA A 127 3.21 -20.85 3.57
CA ALA A 127 3.50 -19.53 3.01
C ALA A 127 3.06 -18.41 3.97
N ARG A 128 4.00 -17.55 4.38
CA ARG A 128 3.74 -16.47 5.35
C ARG A 128 3.44 -15.12 4.72
N LEU A 129 3.76 -14.95 3.44
CA LEU A 129 3.51 -13.73 2.68
C LEU A 129 3.17 -14.09 1.23
N VAL A 130 2.06 -13.54 0.75
CA VAL A 130 1.53 -13.84 -0.58
C VAL A 130 1.29 -12.57 -1.37
N PHE A 131 1.78 -12.52 -2.61
CA PHE A 131 1.49 -11.44 -3.55
C PHE A 131 0.74 -11.99 -4.77
N ASN A 132 -0.42 -11.42 -5.07
CA ASN A 132 -1.09 -11.63 -6.34
C ASN A 132 -0.61 -10.57 -7.34
N LEU A 133 0.20 -11.01 -8.30
CA LEU A 133 0.74 -10.24 -9.39
C LEU A 133 -0.17 -10.21 -10.63
N GLY A 134 -1.38 -10.76 -10.54
CA GLY A 134 -2.38 -10.60 -11.60
C GLY A 134 -2.76 -9.12 -11.75
N MET A 135 -2.76 -8.62 -12.98
CA MET A 135 -3.19 -7.25 -13.28
C MET A 135 -4.62 -6.98 -12.77
N GLY A 136 -4.97 -5.71 -12.60
CA GLY A 136 -6.35 -5.30 -12.35
C GLY A 136 -7.31 -5.97 -13.34
N ARG A 137 -8.47 -6.41 -12.85
CA ARG A 137 -9.54 -7.07 -13.63
C ARG A 137 -9.29 -8.52 -14.07
N THR A 138 -8.29 -9.21 -13.52
CA THR A 138 -8.06 -10.66 -13.74
C THR A 138 -8.64 -11.57 -12.63
N GLY A 139 -9.42 -11.01 -11.69
CA GLY A 139 -9.96 -11.75 -10.55
C GLY A 139 -9.22 -11.50 -9.24
N THR A 140 -8.59 -10.32 -9.11
CA THR A 140 -7.86 -9.88 -7.90
C THR A 140 -8.73 -9.89 -6.65
N THR A 141 -10.01 -9.50 -6.75
CA THR A 141 -10.96 -9.55 -5.62
C THR A 141 -11.25 -10.98 -5.19
N THR A 142 -11.50 -11.88 -6.15
CA THR A 142 -11.70 -13.31 -5.86
C THR A 142 -10.47 -13.91 -5.19
N MET A 143 -9.26 -13.59 -5.68
CA MET A 143 -8.02 -14.07 -5.09
C MET A 143 -7.84 -13.57 -3.65
N CYS A 144 -8.11 -12.29 -3.41
CA CYS A 144 -8.02 -11.70 -2.07
C CYS A 144 -8.95 -12.40 -1.08
N HIS A 145 -10.22 -12.60 -1.44
CA HIS A 145 -11.16 -13.34 -0.60
C HIS A 145 -10.77 -14.81 -0.39
N ALA A 146 -10.17 -15.46 -1.40
CA ALA A 146 -9.68 -16.82 -1.24
C ALA A 146 -8.53 -16.89 -0.22
N LEU A 147 -7.64 -15.90 -0.21
CA LEU A 147 -6.56 -15.80 0.77
C LEU A 147 -7.12 -15.49 2.17
N GLU A 148 -8.15 -14.64 2.30
CA GLU A 148 -8.86 -14.43 3.57
C GLU A 148 -9.46 -15.72 4.12
N GLN A 149 -10.07 -16.55 3.26
CA GLN A 149 -10.61 -17.85 3.67
C GLN A 149 -9.53 -18.80 4.21
N LEU A 150 -8.29 -18.67 3.72
CA LEU A 150 -7.11 -19.42 4.19
C LEU A 150 -6.45 -18.80 5.44
N GLY A 151 -7.05 -17.76 6.02
CA GLY A 151 -6.59 -17.12 7.25
C GLY A 151 -5.55 -16.01 7.05
N TYR A 152 -5.35 -15.54 5.82
CA TYR A 152 -4.49 -14.37 5.55
C TYR A 152 -5.24 -13.06 5.84
N ARG A 153 -4.53 -12.09 6.42
CA ARG A 153 -4.91 -10.68 6.50
C ARG A 153 -4.66 -10.03 5.13
N SER A 154 -5.65 -10.22 4.25
CA SER A 154 -5.51 -9.79 2.86
C SER A 154 -5.82 -8.30 2.68
N VAL A 155 -5.09 -7.68 1.77
CA VAL A 155 -5.24 -6.27 1.38
C VAL A 155 -5.58 -6.23 -0.11
N HIS A 156 -6.82 -5.86 -0.44
CA HIS A 156 -7.29 -5.65 -1.82
C HIS A 156 -7.25 -4.18 -2.18
N GLY A 157 -6.31 -3.80 -3.05
CA GLY A 157 -6.09 -2.40 -3.41
C GLY A 157 -5.46 -1.64 -2.25
N PHE A 158 -4.22 -1.20 -2.44
CA PHE A 158 -3.57 -0.34 -1.47
C PHE A 158 -4.25 1.04 -1.53
N THR A 159 -5.05 1.40 -0.53
CA THR A 159 -5.78 2.67 -0.54
C THR A 159 -4.79 3.84 -0.44
N HIS A 160 -4.61 4.55 -1.56
CA HIS A 160 -3.73 5.71 -1.75
C HIS A 160 -2.23 5.41 -1.56
N PRO A 161 -1.60 4.66 -2.48
CA PRO A 161 -0.14 4.56 -2.49
C PRO A 161 0.45 5.95 -2.69
N ASP A 162 1.40 6.31 -1.84
CA ASP A 162 2.21 7.49 -2.07
C ASP A 162 3.13 7.20 -3.25
N VAL A 163 2.99 8.00 -4.30
CA VAL A 163 3.68 7.77 -5.57
C VAL A 163 5.19 7.95 -5.41
N ARG A 164 5.65 8.79 -4.48
CA ARG A 164 7.09 8.94 -4.19
C ARG A 164 7.63 7.72 -3.49
N ASP A 165 6.87 7.15 -2.55
CA ASP A 165 7.26 5.90 -1.90
C ASP A 165 7.31 4.74 -2.90
N PHE A 166 6.35 4.69 -3.83
CA PHE A 166 6.33 3.71 -4.91
C PHE A 166 7.55 3.87 -5.83
N GLU A 167 7.84 5.09 -6.30
CA GLU A 167 9.00 5.40 -7.14
C GLU A 167 10.33 5.07 -6.43
N ALA A 168 10.46 5.41 -5.14
CA ALA A 168 11.64 5.05 -4.36
C ALA A 168 11.81 3.54 -4.23
N PHE A 169 10.71 2.82 -3.99
CA PHE A 169 10.72 1.35 -3.90
C PHE A 169 11.03 0.68 -5.24
N LEU A 170 10.62 1.28 -6.35
CA LEU A 170 10.97 0.82 -7.69
C LEU A 170 12.48 0.83 -7.96
N LEU A 171 13.16 1.88 -7.49
CA LEU A 171 14.57 2.13 -7.73
C LEU A 171 15.48 1.32 -6.79
N ASP A 172 15.14 1.26 -5.50
CA ASP A 172 15.94 0.55 -4.49
C ASP A 172 15.03 -0.12 -3.46
N PRO A 173 14.47 -1.30 -3.77
CA PRO A 173 13.51 -1.97 -2.90
C PRO A 173 14.10 -2.40 -1.55
N ARG A 174 15.43 -2.52 -1.43
CA ARG A 174 16.12 -2.93 -0.18
C ARG A 174 16.56 -1.74 0.66
N GLY A 175 16.92 -0.62 0.05
CA GLY A 175 17.41 0.57 0.72
C GLY A 175 16.34 1.63 1.01
N VAL A 176 15.07 1.39 0.68
CA VAL A 176 14.00 2.31 1.08
C VAL A 176 13.98 2.52 2.61
N PRO A 177 13.77 3.76 3.07
CA PRO A 177 13.72 4.06 4.48
C PRO A 177 12.52 3.36 5.14
N SER A 178 12.61 3.07 6.44
CA SER A 178 11.59 2.30 7.17
C SER A 178 10.19 2.93 7.19
N TYR A 179 10.07 4.22 6.88
CA TYR A 179 8.78 4.91 6.79
C TYR A 179 8.10 4.74 5.43
N ASN A 180 8.82 4.29 4.40
CA ASN A 180 8.26 4.02 3.09
C ASN A 180 7.16 2.96 3.21
N GLN A 181 6.03 3.19 2.56
CA GLN A 181 4.85 2.33 2.63
C GLN A 181 5.12 0.85 2.25
N PHE A 182 6.14 0.60 1.43
CA PHE A 182 6.54 -0.73 0.96
C PHE A 182 7.70 -1.33 1.75
N ALA A 183 8.31 -0.58 2.67
CA ALA A 183 9.45 -1.07 3.44
C ALA A 183 9.09 -2.22 4.40
N ASN A 184 7.88 -2.21 4.96
CA ASN A 184 7.39 -3.26 5.85
C ASN A 184 5.90 -3.55 5.67
N LEU A 185 5.56 -4.23 4.57
CA LEU A 185 4.19 -4.59 4.23
C LEU A 185 3.54 -5.51 5.29
N THR A 186 4.30 -6.32 6.01
CA THR A 186 3.76 -7.24 7.03
C THR A 186 3.06 -6.55 8.21
N GLU A 187 3.32 -5.26 8.43
CA GLU A 187 2.58 -4.45 9.42
C GLU A 187 1.11 -4.29 9.05
N VAL A 188 0.77 -4.28 7.75
CA VAL A 188 -0.59 -4.00 7.26
C VAL A 188 -1.33 -5.24 6.79
N GLY A 189 -0.63 -6.28 6.36
CA GLY A 189 -1.23 -7.53 5.88
C GLY A 189 -0.18 -8.57 5.53
N ASP A 190 -0.63 -9.75 5.15
CA ASP A 190 0.24 -10.87 4.74
C ASP A 190 -0.21 -11.51 3.42
N ALA A 191 -1.26 -10.98 2.81
CA ALA A 191 -1.66 -11.27 1.43
C ALA A 191 -2.02 -9.96 0.71
N PHE A 192 -1.46 -9.74 -0.48
CA PHE A 192 -1.60 -8.48 -1.19
C PHE A 192 -2.11 -8.71 -2.61
N CYS A 193 -3.19 -8.01 -2.97
CA CYS A 193 -3.85 -8.16 -4.25
C CYS A 193 -4.09 -6.79 -4.90
N ASP A 194 -3.98 -6.76 -6.23
CA ASP A 194 -4.26 -5.57 -7.05
C ASP A 194 -3.20 -4.47 -6.89
N VAL A 195 -3.55 -3.23 -7.26
CA VAL A 195 -2.63 -2.10 -7.23
C VAL A 195 -2.03 -1.83 -5.84
N PRO A 196 -0.74 -1.47 -5.77
CA PRO A 196 0.21 -1.35 -6.90
C PRO A 196 1.02 -2.63 -7.15
N PHE A 197 0.74 -3.72 -6.44
CA PHE A 197 1.64 -4.86 -6.28
C PHE A 197 1.94 -5.63 -7.56
N PHE A 198 1.00 -5.67 -8.52
CA PHE A 198 1.26 -6.37 -9.79
C PHE A 198 2.38 -5.72 -10.60
N GLY A 199 2.62 -4.41 -10.47
CA GLY A 199 3.75 -3.74 -11.13
C GLY A 199 5.10 -3.91 -10.41
N LEU A 200 5.17 -4.66 -9.32
CA LEU A 200 6.36 -4.71 -8.46
C LEU A 200 6.99 -6.10 -8.42
N ALA A 201 6.81 -6.93 -9.45
CA ALA A 201 7.22 -8.34 -9.42
C ALA A 201 8.70 -8.54 -9.02
N CYS A 202 9.61 -7.77 -9.63
CA CYS A 202 11.05 -7.84 -9.37
C CYS A 202 11.39 -7.28 -7.99
N GLN A 203 10.86 -6.12 -7.66
CA GLN A 203 11.12 -5.42 -6.41
C GLN A 203 10.62 -6.20 -5.19
N LEU A 204 9.41 -6.74 -5.28
CA LEU A 204 8.83 -7.57 -4.22
C LEU A 204 9.63 -8.86 -4.04
N ARG A 205 10.07 -9.51 -5.14
CA ARG A 205 10.93 -10.69 -5.04
C ARG A 205 12.30 -10.36 -4.43
N GLU A 206 12.84 -9.19 -4.72
CA GLU A 206 14.11 -8.74 -4.19
C GLU A 206 14.03 -8.41 -2.70
N ARG A 207 12.94 -7.75 -2.28
CA ARG A 207 12.68 -7.33 -0.89
C ARG A 207 12.20 -8.47 0.00
N TYR A 208 11.37 -9.37 -0.52
CA TYR A 208 10.71 -10.47 0.19
C TYR A 208 11.01 -11.81 -0.50
N PRO A 209 12.25 -12.32 -0.40
CA PRO A 209 12.68 -13.51 -1.13
C PRO A 209 11.92 -14.79 -0.76
N GLU A 210 11.36 -14.86 0.45
CA GLU A 210 10.55 -15.95 0.98
C GLU A 210 9.07 -15.90 0.62
N ALA A 211 8.60 -14.81 0.00
CA ALA A 211 7.20 -14.66 -0.38
C ALA A 211 6.79 -15.66 -1.48
N ARG A 212 5.51 -16.03 -1.48
CA ARG A 212 4.87 -16.77 -2.58
C ARG A 212 4.12 -15.81 -3.48
N PHE A 213 4.18 -16.06 -4.77
CA PHE A 213 3.58 -15.20 -5.78
C PHE A 213 2.52 -15.99 -6.55
N VAL A 214 1.37 -15.36 -6.77
CA VAL A 214 0.29 -15.87 -7.62
C VAL A 214 0.15 -14.94 -8.80
N HIS A 215 0.13 -15.46 -10.02
CA HIS A 215 -0.14 -14.70 -11.22
C HIS A 215 -1.42 -15.21 -11.88
N VAL A 216 -2.49 -14.42 -11.78
CA VAL A 216 -3.76 -14.70 -12.44
C VAL A 216 -3.83 -13.93 -13.75
N ALA A 217 -3.82 -14.65 -14.86
CA ALA A 217 -4.00 -14.08 -16.19
C ALA A 217 -5.41 -14.35 -16.72
N ARG A 218 -5.89 -13.51 -17.63
CA ARG A 218 -7.19 -13.62 -18.28
C ARG A 218 -7.01 -13.66 -19.79
N ASP A 219 -7.99 -14.18 -20.52
CA ASP A 219 -8.09 -13.99 -21.96
C ASP A 219 -8.01 -12.48 -22.28
N PHE A 220 -7.20 -12.12 -23.26
CA PHE A 220 -6.89 -10.72 -23.52
C PHE A 220 -8.14 -9.91 -23.91
N ASP A 221 -9.00 -10.42 -24.77
CA ASP A 221 -10.16 -9.67 -25.23
C ASP A 221 -11.19 -9.50 -24.11
N SER A 222 -11.38 -10.55 -23.32
CA SER A 222 -12.19 -10.52 -22.11
C SER A 222 -11.62 -9.54 -21.06
N HIS A 223 -10.30 -9.51 -20.90
CA HIS A 223 -9.58 -8.61 -19.99
C HIS A 223 -9.69 -7.16 -20.43
N PHE A 224 -9.37 -6.88 -21.70
CA PHE A 224 -9.41 -5.55 -22.28
C PHE A 224 -10.81 -4.94 -22.19
N ARG A 225 -11.86 -5.71 -22.50
CA ARG A 225 -13.24 -5.26 -22.27
C ARG A 225 -13.48 -4.85 -20.83
N SER A 226 -12.96 -5.61 -19.86
CA SER A 226 -13.09 -5.22 -18.45
C SER A 226 -12.24 -4.01 -18.06
N LEU A 227 -11.09 -3.79 -18.69
CA LEU A 227 -10.26 -2.61 -18.47
C LEU A 227 -10.96 -1.35 -18.98
N GLN A 228 -11.62 -1.40 -20.14
CA GLN A 228 -12.43 -0.27 -20.65
C GLN A 228 -13.46 0.21 -19.63
N TYR A 229 -14.18 -0.71 -18.98
CA TYR A 229 -15.10 -0.37 -17.90
C TYR A 229 -14.39 0.22 -16.68
N GLN A 230 -13.24 -0.34 -16.29
CA GLN A 230 -12.47 0.22 -15.17
C GLN A 230 -12.06 1.66 -15.45
N HIS A 231 -11.56 1.89 -16.67
CA HIS A 231 -11.06 3.16 -17.12
C HIS A 231 -12.18 4.22 -17.14
N CYS A 232 -13.32 3.93 -17.78
CA CYS A 232 -14.43 4.88 -17.82
C CYS A 232 -15.12 5.12 -16.47
N ARG A 233 -15.19 4.09 -15.61
CA ARG A 233 -15.89 4.19 -14.33
C ARG A 233 -15.08 4.87 -13.24
N TRP A 234 -13.79 4.54 -13.12
CA TRP A 234 -12.94 4.97 -12.02
C TRP A 234 -11.76 5.79 -12.50
N ASP A 235 -11.01 5.32 -13.50
CA ASP A 235 -9.74 5.97 -13.83
C ASP A 235 -9.90 7.39 -14.41
N ARG A 236 -10.91 7.61 -15.24
CA ARG A 236 -11.23 8.93 -15.78
C ARG A 236 -11.53 9.97 -14.68
N VAL A 237 -12.21 9.55 -13.61
CA VAL A 237 -12.61 10.45 -12.52
C VAL A 237 -11.47 10.63 -11.52
N ASP A 238 -10.94 9.51 -11.05
CA ASP A 238 -10.09 9.45 -9.86
C ASP A 238 -8.59 9.57 -10.17
N HIS A 239 -8.16 9.19 -11.38
CA HIS A 239 -6.74 9.00 -11.69
C HIS A 239 -6.21 9.91 -12.80
N CYS A 240 -6.99 10.19 -13.85
CA CYS A 240 -6.54 11.07 -14.93
C CYS A 240 -6.33 12.53 -14.50
N ASN A 241 -7.08 13.01 -13.50
CA ASN A 241 -7.05 14.40 -13.06
C ASN A 241 -5.97 14.70 -11.99
N SER A 242 -5.21 13.70 -11.56
CA SER A 242 -4.12 13.86 -10.59
C SER A 242 -2.81 13.44 -11.23
N LEU A 243 -1.87 14.37 -11.40
CA LEU A 243 -0.58 14.09 -12.04
C LEU A 243 0.15 12.90 -11.39
N ALA A 244 0.10 12.80 -10.06
CA ALA A 244 0.71 11.69 -9.34
C ALA A 244 0.00 10.36 -9.65
N GLN A 245 -1.33 10.32 -9.58
CA GLN A 245 -2.09 9.09 -9.84
C GLN A 245 -2.03 8.68 -11.32
N ARG A 246 -2.05 9.64 -12.25
CA ARG A 246 -1.82 9.41 -13.68
C ARG A 246 -0.47 8.74 -13.91
N ARG A 247 0.62 9.29 -13.35
CA ARG A 247 1.97 8.69 -13.44
C ARG A 247 2.02 7.26 -12.91
N LEU A 248 1.45 7.02 -11.72
CA LEU A 248 1.38 5.66 -11.16
C LEU A 248 0.62 4.71 -12.10
N ARG A 249 -0.52 5.14 -12.64
CA ARG A 249 -1.32 4.31 -13.55
C ARG A 249 -0.63 4.07 -14.88
N VAL A 250 0.08 5.04 -15.44
CA VAL A 250 0.93 4.84 -16.63
C VAL A 250 2.02 3.80 -16.34
N TRP A 251 2.63 3.83 -15.16
CA TRP A 251 3.62 2.82 -14.78
C TRP A 251 2.99 1.42 -14.75
N LEU A 252 1.80 1.30 -14.14
CA LEU A 252 1.13 0.02 -13.96
C LEU A 252 0.48 -0.54 -15.24
N PHE A 253 -0.08 0.33 -16.07
CA PHE A 253 -0.88 -0.06 -17.24
C PHE A 253 -0.19 0.26 -18.57
N GLY A 254 0.95 0.95 -18.57
CA GLY A 254 1.67 1.35 -19.76
C GLY A 254 1.03 2.54 -20.48
N ASP A 255 1.56 2.84 -21.66
CA ASP A 255 1.19 4.01 -22.45
C ASP A 255 -0.30 4.02 -22.85
N HIS A 256 -0.98 2.86 -22.91
CA HIS A 256 -2.41 2.84 -23.21
C HIS A 256 -3.22 3.66 -22.20
N PHE A 257 -2.76 3.75 -20.95
CA PHE A 257 -3.40 4.55 -19.92
C PHE A 257 -3.22 6.04 -20.15
N GLU A 258 -2.03 6.45 -20.60
CA GLU A 258 -1.73 7.84 -20.96
C GLU A 258 -2.66 8.31 -22.08
N PHE A 259 -2.72 7.53 -23.16
CA PHE A 259 -3.64 7.78 -24.28
C PHE A 259 -5.10 7.75 -23.86
N PHE A 260 -5.48 6.85 -22.94
CA PHE A 260 -6.83 6.83 -22.39
C PHE A 260 -7.18 8.16 -21.72
N CYS A 261 -6.30 8.72 -20.89
CA CYS A 261 -6.58 9.97 -20.19
C CYS A 261 -6.75 11.16 -21.15
N ASP A 262 -6.02 11.17 -22.27
CA ASP A 262 -6.14 12.20 -23.30
C ASP A 262 -7.41 12.04 -24.15
N ALA A 263 -7.85 10.81 -24.41
CA ALA A 263 -9.00 10.49 -25.27
C ALA A 263 -10.28 10.13 -24.50
N GLN A 264 -10.32 10.26 -23.16
CA GLN A 264 -11.40 9.75 -22.32
C GLN A 264 -12.82 10.24 -22.71
N ALA A 265 -12.94 11.46 -23.25
CA ALA A 265 -14.22 12.02 -23.69
C ALA A 265 -14.78 11.33 -24.95
N GLU A 266 -13.89 10.83 -25.81
CA GLU A 266 -14.21 10.11 -27.04
C GLU A 266 -14.37 8.61 -26.81
N LEU A 267 -13.81 8.10 -25.72
CA LEU A 267 -13.81 6.67 -25.37
C LEU A 267 -14.96 6.28 -24.43
N CYS A 268 -15.47 7.22 -23.64
CA CYS A 268 -16.49 6.99 -22.62
C CYS A 268 -17.78 7.77 -22.88
N ASP A 269 -18.90 7.19 -22.45
CA ASP A 269 -20.19 7.84 -22.26
C ASP A 269 -20.60 7.67 -20.79
N GLY A 270 -20.37 8.71 -20.00
CA GLY A 270 -20.44 8.63 -18.54
C GLY A 270 -19.46 7.61 -17.96
N TRP A 271 -19.99 6.53 -17.38
CA TRP A 271 -19.19 5.40 -16.85
C TRP A 271 -19.09 4.22 -17.83
N ARG A 272 -19.78 4.29 -18.98
CA ARG A 272 -19.84 3.22 -19.96
C ARG A 272 -18.78 3.44 -21.05
N PRO A 273 -18.03 2.41 -21.45
CA PRO A 273 -17.16 2.51 -22.62
C PRO A 273 -18.01 2.51 -23.90
N ARG A 274 -17.60 3.34 -24.86
CA ARG A 274 -18.15 3.34 -26.22
C ARG A 274 -17.72 2.08 -26.99
N PRO A 275 -18.34 1.76 -28.15
CA PRO A 275 -18.04 0.55 -28.92
C PRO A 275 -16.55 0.34 -29.22
N LEU A 276 -16.15 -0.93 -29.37
CA LEU A 276 -14.74 -1.36 -29.48
C LEU A 276 -13.95 -0.63 -30.56
N ALA A 277 -14.58 -0.24 -31.68
CA ALA A 277 -13.91 0.49 -32.76
C ALA A 277 -13.24 1.81 -32.28
N ALA A 278 -13.83 2.48 -31.27
CA ALA A 278 -13.22 3.67 -30.68
C ALA A 278 -11.92 3.37 -29.90
N TRP A 279 -11.73 2.11 -29.50
CA TRP A 279 -10.64 1.66 -28.63
C TRP A 279 -9.54 0.89 -29.37
N ASP A 280 -9.65 0.69 -30.68
CA ASP A 280 -8.74 -0.16 -31.44
C ASP A 280 -7.28 0.27 -31.31
N ARG A 281 -7.03 1.59 -31.30
CA ARG A 281 -5.68 2.14 -31.08
C ARG A 281 -5.10 1.76 -29.71
N LEU A 282 -5.92 1.80 -28.66
CA LEU A 282 -5.50 1.45 -27.30
C LEU A 282 -5.36 -0.07 -27.11
N ARG A 283 -6.10 -0.86 -27.90
CA ARG A 283 -6.12 -2.33 -27.78
C ARG A 283 -4.75 -2.93 -28.05
N ASN A 284 -4.01 -2.44 -29.04
CA ASN A 284 -2.68 -2.96 -29.36
C ASN A 284 -1.66 -2.64 -28.25
N LEU A 285 -1.64 -1.39 -27.78
CA LEU A 285 -0.79 -0.96 -26.65
C LEU A 285 -1.09 -1.78 -25.39
N ALA A 286 -2.37 -1.97 -25.06
CA ALA A 286 -2.77 -2.79 -23.92
C ALA A 286 -2.34 -4.25 -24.09
N ARG A 287 -2.39 -4.80 -25.31
CA ARG A 287 -1.96 -6.18 -25.60
C ARG A 287 -0.47 -6.36 -25.37
N GLU A 288 0.32 -5.44 -25.89
CA GLU A 288 1.78 -5.42 -25.70
C GLU A 288 2.12 -5.30 -24.23
N HIS A 289 1.46 -4.41 -23.49
CA HIS A 289 1.70 -4.22 -22.06
C HIS A 289 1.32 -5.45 -21.23
N VAL A 290 0.15 -6.07 -21.48
CA VAL A 290 -0.27 -7.30 -20.79
C VAL A 290 0.70 -8.46 -21.05
N ALA A 291 1.23 -8.56 -22.28
CA ALA A 291 2.25 -9.54 -22.63
C ALA A 291 3.59 -9.26 -21.92
N ALA A 292 4.02 -8.00 -21.91
CA ALA A 292 5.23 -7.55 -21.24
C ALA A 292 5.17 -7.81 -19.73
N HIS A 293 4.05 -7.48 -19.08
CA HIS A 293 3.78 -7.79 -17.66
C HIS A 293 3.91 -9.29 -17.39
N THR A 294 3.28 -10.13 -18.22
CA THR A 294 3.36 -11.59 -18.06
C THR A 294 4.81 -12.10 -18.19
N ALA A 295 5.58 -11.55 -19.14
CA ALA A 295 6.98 -11.88 -19.33
C ALA A 295 7.86 -11.38 -18.17
N GLU A 296 7.59 -10.19 -17.63
CA GLU A 296 8.29 -9.64 -16.48
C GLU A 296 8.09 -10.50 -15.23
N VAL A 297 6.85 -10.88 -14.92
CA VAL A 297 6.55 -11.79 -13.81
C VAL A 297 7.30 -13.12 -13.97
N ALA A 298 7.35 -13.66 -15.20
CA ALA A 298 8.09 -14.87 -15.51
C ALA A 298 9.60 -14.75 -15.29
N ARG A 299 10.17 -13.60 -15.66
CA ARG A 299 11.60 -13.30 -15.57
C ARG A 299 12.02 -13.07 -14.11
N CYS A 300 11.19 -12.36 -13.35
CA CYS A 300 11.55 -11.89 -12.03
C CYS A 300 11.23 -12.87 -10.90
N VAL A 301 10.20 -13.72 -11.07
CA VAL A 301 9.80 -14.66 -10.02
C VAL A 301 10.17 -16.09 -10.41
N PRO A 302 11.00 -16.79 -9.61
CA PRO A 302 11.35 -18.19 -9.85
C PRO A 302 10.11 -19.10 -9.88
N ALA A 303 10.14 -20.14 -10.74
CA ALA A 303 9.01 -21.05 -10.93
C ALA A 303 8.54 -21.74 -9.63
N HIS A 304 9.46 -22.06 -8.71
CA HIS A 304 9.09 -22.70 -7.43
C HIS A 304 8.30 -21.78 -6.50
N SER A 305 8.44 -20.46 -6.62
CA SER A 305 7.72 -19.46 -5.82
C SER A 305 6.59 -18.76 -6.60
N LEU A 306 6.25 -19.23 -7.80
CA LEU A 306 5.22 -18.66 -8.67
C LEU A 306 4.13 -19.68 -9.03
N LEU A 307 2.88 -19.41 -8.65
CA LEU A 307 1.70 -20.13 -9.13
C LEU A 307 1.00 -19.36 -10.26
N ARG A 308 0.87 -19.98 -11.43
CA ARG A 308 0.13 -19.42 -12.56
C ARG A 308 -1.29 -19.98 -12.65
N LEU A 309 -2.26 -19.09 -12.69
CA LEU A 309 -3.69 -19.39 -12.79
C LEU A 309 -4.33 -18.61 -13.94
N ARG A 310 -5.52 -19.07 -14.31
CA ARG A 310 -6.36 -18.45 -15.35
C ARG A 310 -7.68 -18.02 -14.75
N THR A 311 -8.14 -16.80 -15.06
CA THR A 311 -9.45 -16.30 -14.59
C THR A 311 -10.58 -17.25 -14.98
N GLU A 312 -10.50 -17.85 -16.16
CA GLU A 312 -11.51 -18.78 -16.70
C GLU A 312 -11.60 -20.10 -15.92
N ALA A 313 -10.53 -20.46 -15.19
CA ALA A 313 -10.46 -21.68 -14.38
C ALA A 313 -10.41 -21.38 -12.88
N LEU A 314 -10.59 -20.12 -12.48
CA LEU A 314 -10.32 -19.66 -11.11
C LEU A 314 -11.21 -20.38 -10.09
N SER A 315 -12.49 -20.59 -10.42
CA SER A 315 -13.47 -21.30 -9.59
C SER A 315 -13.07 -22.72 -9.20
N ARG A 316 -12.24 -23.38 -10.01
CA ARG A 316 -11.72 -24.74 -9.76
C ARG A 316 -10.26 -24.77 -9.30
N SER A 317 -9.65 -23.61 -9.10
CA SER A 317 -8.21 -23.49 -8.78
C SER A 317 -7.91 -23.57 -7.28
N GLY A 318 -8.92 -23.69 -6.42
CA GLY A 318 -8.78 -23.71 -4.96
C GLY A 318 -7.80 -24.76 -4.44
N PRO A 319 -7.91 -26.05 -4.85
CA PRO A 319 -6.97 -27.08 -4.43
C PRO A 319 -5.53 -26.79 -4.85
N ARG A 320 -5.32 -26.25 -6.06
CA ARG A 320 -3.97 -25.89 -6.55
C ARG A 320 -3.37 -24.73 -5.76
N LEU A 321 -4.19 -23.73 -5.41
CA LEU A 321 -3.76 -22.60 -4.59
C LEU A 321 -3.37 -23.07 -3.19
N ALA A 322 -4.24 -23.83 -2.51
CA ALA A 322 -3.99 -24.35 -1.18
C ALA A 322 -2.75 -25.26 -1.11
N ALA A 323 -2.58 -26.13 -2.10
CA ALA A 323 -1.40 -27.00 -2.19
C ALA A 323 -0.11 -26.19 -2.40
N PHE A 324 -0.13 -25.20 -3.28
CA PHE A 324 1.03 -24.34 -3.54
C PHE A 324 1.45 -23.52 -2.31
N LEU A 325 0.48 -23.09 -1.50
CA LEU A 325 0.73 -22.35 -0.27
C LEU A 325 1.05 -23.26 0.94
N GLY A 326 0.96 -24.58 0.79
CA GLY A 326 1.22 -25.55 1.86
C GLY A 326 0.18 -25.52 2.97
N CYS A 327 -1.11 -25.45 2.64
CA CYS A 327 -2.20 -25.36 3.62
C CYS A 327 -2.65 -26.75 4.09
N HIS A 328 -2.51 -27.03 5.39
CA HIS A 328 -2.60 -28.40 5.94
C HIS A 328 -4.03 -28.92 6.26
N ALA A 329 -5.09 -28.09 6.17
CA ALA A 329 -6.45 -28.53 6.54
C ALA A 329 -7.64 -27.94 5.73
N GLN A 330 -7.41 -27.09 4.72
CA GLN A 330 -8.49 -26.31 4.07
C GLN A 330 -8.60 -26.43 2.54
N GLY A 331 -7.81 -27.31 1.89
CA GLY A 331 -7.76 -27.38 0.42
C GLY A 331 -9.02 -27.92 -0.27
N GLY A 332 -9.81 -28.75 0.40
CA GLY A 332 -10.95 -29.45 -0.21
C GLY A 332 -12.22 -28.61 -0.40
N GLY A 333 -12.34 -27.48 0.32
CA GLY A 333 -13.53 -26.63 0.32
C GLY A 333 -13.31 -25.19 -0.16
N LEU A 334 -12.08 -24.82 -0.55
CA LEU A 334 -11.77 -23.45 -0.94
C LEU A 334 -12.51 -23.06 -2.21
N ARG A 335 -13.51 -22.18 -2.07
CA ARG A 335 -14.31 -21.67 -3.19
C ARG A 335 -13.70 -20.36 -3.65
N LEU A 336 -13.43 -20.27 -4.95
CA LEU A 336 -13.05 -19.03 -5.60
C LEU A 336 -14.25 -18.54 -6.43
N PRO A 337 -15.28 -17.94 -5.80
CA PRO A 337 -16.44 -17.47 -6.53
C PRO A 337 -16.04 -16.41 -7.57
N HIS A 338 -16.80 -16.33 -8.66
CA HIS A 338 -16.69 -15.24 -9.62
C HIS A 338 -17.22 -13.94 -9.00
N LEU A 339 -16.41 -13.29 -8.17
CA LEU A 339 -16.70 -12.00 -7.56
C LEU A 339 -16.34 -10.91 -8.57
N ASN A 340 -17.14 -9.83 -8.61
CA ASN A 340 -17.03 -8.76 -9.58
C ASN A 340 -17.17 -9.21 -11.07
N ALA A 341 -17.72 -10.41 -11.31
CA ALA A 341 -18.13 -10.81 -12.64
C ALA A 341 -19.30 -9.94 -13.09
N ARG A 342 -19.21 -9.43 -14.32
CA ARG A 342 -20.30 -8.69 -14.94
C ARG A 342 -21.45 -9.67 -15.20
N ARG A 343 -22.66 -9.36 -14.73
CA ARG A 343 -23.86 -9.93 -15.36
C ARG A 343 -23.94 -9.29 -16.74
N GLU A 344 -23.72 -10.08 -17.79
CA GLU A 344 -24.03 -9.65 -19.14
C GLU A 344 -25.50 -9.23 -19.17
N ALA A 345 -25.74 -7.96 -19.46
CA ALA A 345 -27.05 -7.36 -19.62
C ALA A 345 -27.02 -6.58 -20.93
#